data_AF-A0A929MBU0-F1
#
_entry.id   AF-A0A929MBU0-F1
#
_cell.length_a   1.000
_cell.length_b   1.000
_cell.length_c   1.000
_cell.angle_alpha   90.00
_cell.angle_beta   90.00
_cell.angle_gamma   90.00
#
_symmetry.space_group_name_H-M   'P 1'
#
loop_
_entity.id
_entity.type
_entity.pdbx_description
1 polymer ?
#
loop_
_entity_poly.entity_id
_entity_poly.type
_entity_poly.pdbx_seq_one_letter_code
_entity_poly.pdbx_strand_id
1 'polypeptide(L)'
;MQSDSLILGGKEFQSRFILGSGKYSHELIDSAVNEAGAQILTLALRRINESKERNILDFIPKGVTLLPNTSGARNAKEAVRIAQLARELGCGELVKIEIITDSKFLFPDNIETIKACETLANDGFVPMPYMFPDLNAARAMLSAGASCIMPLAAPIGSNQGLVFKDIIEILINELDTQ
;
A
#
# COMPACT_ATOMS: atom_id res chain seq x y z
N MET A 1 -24.92 4.92 18.03
CA MET A 1 -23.56 4.36 17.89
C MET A 1 -22.94 5.05 16.69
N GLN A 2 -21.78 5.67 16.86
CA GLN A 2 -21.03 6.26 15.75
C GLN A 2 -20.54 5.12 14.85
N SER A 3 -20.59 5.26 13.51
CA SER A 3 -20.05 4.22 12.63
C SER A 3 -18.53 4.15 12.81
N ASP A 4 -18.00 2.95 13.06
CA ASP A 4 -16.56 2.71 13.25
C ASP A 4 -15.86 2.50 11.90
N SER A 5 -16.06 3.44 10.99
CA SER A 5 -15.60 3.33 9.61
C SER A 5 -14.15 3.81 9.49
N LEU A 6 -13.40 3.19 8.59
CA LEU A 6 -12.05 3.60 8.19
C LEU A 6 -12.16 4.60 7.04
N ILE A 7 -11.54 5.78 7.17
CA ILE A 7 -11.48 6.78 6.10
C ILE A 7 -10.06 6.81 5.54
N LEU A 8 -9.91 6.65 4.22
CA LEU A 8 -8.62 6.76 3.53
C LEU A 8 -8.81 7.53 2.24
N GLY A 9 -8.04 8.61 2.04
CA GLY A 9 -8.14 9.45 0.84
C GLY A 9 -9.56 10.00 0.58
N GLY A 10 -10.33 10.28 1.64
CA GLY A 10 -11.73 10.72 1.54
C GLY A 10 -12.75 9.63 1.21
N LYS A 11 -12.34 8.36 1.12
CA LYS A 11 -13.24 7.21 0.92
C LYS A 11 -13.49 6.50 2.24
N GLU A 12 -14.75 6.12 2.47
CA GLU A 12 -15.19 5.40 3.67
C GLU A 12 -15.21 3.88 3.42
N PHE A 13 -14.68 3.13 4.38
CA PHE A 13 -14.63 1.67 4.38
C PHE A 13 -15.18 1.13 5.70
N GLN A 14 -16.01 0.10 5.65
CA GLN A 14 -16.51 -0.61 6.83
C GLN A 14 -15.52 -1.68 7.29
N SER A 15 -14.74 -2.25 6.38
CA SER A 15 -13.69 -3.22 6.67
C SER A 15 -12.35 -2.53 6.91
N ARG A 16 -11.69 -2.88 8.01
CA ARG A 16 -10.31 -2.46 8.33
C ARG A 16 -9.26 -3.46 7.81
N PHE A 17 -9.70 -4.51 7.10
CA PHE A 17 -8.81 -5.54 6.56
C PHE A 17 -8.47 -5.27 5.09
N ILE A 18 -7.21 -4.91 4.85
CA ILE A 18 -6.65 -4.69 3.51
C ILE A 18 -5.99 -5.99 3.04
N LEU A 19 -6.42 -6.51 1.90
CA LEU A 19 -5.93 -7.79 1.37
C LEU A 19 -4.84 -7.58 0.31
N GLY A 20 -3.92 -8.54 0.19
CA GLY A 20 -2.93 -8.57 -0.90
C GLY A 20 -3.18 -9.71 -1.86
N SER A 21 -3.03 -9.46 -3.16
CA SER A 21 -3.30 -10.45 -4.22
C SER A 21 -2.11 -11.36 -4.56
N GLY A 22 -0.89 -11.01 -4.16
CA GLY A 22 0.35 -11.54 -4.74
C GLY A 22 0.67 -13.04 -4.54
N LYS A 23 -0.06 -13.77 -3.68
CA LYS A 23 0.16 -15.21 -3.41
C LYS A 23 -1.02 -16.10 -3.78
N TYR A 24 -2.11 -15.53 -4.32
CA TYR A 24 -3.27 -16.30 -4.73
C TYR A 24 -3.15 -16.70 -6.20
N SER A 25 -3.64 -17.91 -6.51
CA SER A 25 -4.07 -18.19 -7.89
C SER A 25 -5.18 -17.20 -8.26
N HIS A 26 -5.17 -16.69 -9.48
CA HIS A 26 -6.14 -15.66 -9.92
C HIS A 26 -7.60 -16.08 -9.66
N GLU A 27 -7.91 -17.37 -9.84
CA GLU A 27 -9.24 -17.95 -9.63
C GLU A 27 -9.72 -17.91 -8.17
N LEU A 28 -8.82 -17.75 -7.21
CA LEU A 28 -9.14 -17.69 -5.77
C LEU A 28 -9.32 -16.25 -5.25
N ILE A 29 -8.99 -15.23 -6.05
CA ILE A 29 -9.04 -13.83 -5.60
C ILE A 29 -10.46 -13.43 -5.21
N ASP A 30 -11.46 -13.77 -6.03
CA ASP A 30 -12.87 -13.44 -5.76
C ASP A 30 -13.34 -14.04 -4.44
N SER A 31 -13.13 -15.35 -4.24
CA SER A 31 -13.49 -16.02 -2.99
C SER A 31 -12.73 -15.45 -1.79
N ALA A 32 -11.42 -15.21 -1.91
CA ALA A 32 -10.62 -14.67 -0.82
C ALA A 32 -11.07 -13.27 -0.39
N VAL A 33 -11.44 -12.41 -1.34
CA VAL A 33 -11.94 -11.06 -1.07
C VAL A 33 -13.31 -11.13 -0.39
N ASN A 34 -14.23 -11.93 -0.92
CA ASN A 34 -15.60 -12.05 -0.41
C ASN A 34 -15.64 -12.63 1.01
N GLU A 35 -14.90 -13.73 1.25
CA GLU A 35 -14.84 -14.38 2.58
C GLU A 35 -14.15 -13.49 3.62
N ALA A 36 -13.14 -12.71 3.23
CA ALA A 36 -12.47 -11.77 4.12
C ALA A 36 -13.27 -10.48 4.37
N GLY A 37 -14.34 -10.22 3.61
CA GLY A 37 -15.03 -8.93 3.60
C GLY A 37 -14.08 -7.77 3.25
N ALA A 38 -13.07 -8.03 2.42
CA ALA A 38 -12.06 -7.02 2.09
C ALA A 38 -12.63 -6.01 1.09
N GLN A 39 -12.53 -4.73 1.41
CA GLN A 39 -12.98 -3.65 0.52
C GLN A 39 -11.82 -2.97 -0.23
N ILE A 40 -10.58 -3.27 0.17
CA ILE A 40 -9.35 -2.76 -0.45
C ILE A 40 -8.46 -3.94 -0.78
N LEU A 41 -8.00 -4.02 -2.03
CA LEU A 41 -7.10 -5.06 -2.52
C LEU A 41 -5.83 -4.44 -3.11
N THR A 42 -4.67 -4.84 -2.57
CA THR A 42 -3.38 -4.44 -3.12
C THR A 42 -2.95 -5.34 -4.27
N LEU A 43 -2.32 -4.72 -5.28
CA LEU A 43 -1.82 -5.41 -6.46
C LEU A 43 -0.52 -4.78 -6.97
N ALA A 44 0.39 -5.64 -7.41
CA ALA A 44 1.62 -5.21 -8.06
C ALA A 44 1.39 -5.16 -9.58
N LEU A 45 1.78 -4.06 -10.21
CA LEU A 45 1.80 -3.99 -11.67
C LEU A 45 3.03 -4.73 -12.18
N ARG A 46 2.82 -5.96 -12.65
CA ARG A 46 3.86 -6.66 -13.42
C ARG A 46 3.84 -6.14 -14.85
N ARG A 47 4.99 -6.23 -15.54
CA ARG A 47 5.05 -6.03 -16.99
C ARG A 47 4.01 -6.95 -17.62
N ILE A 48 3.13 -6.40 -18.44
CA ILE A 48 2.26 -7.17 -19.33
C ILE A 48 3.22 -7.91 -20.26
N ASN A 49 3.51 -9.18 -19.97
CA ASN A 49 4.15 -10.04 -20.94
C ASN A 49 3.11 -10.29 -22.03
N GLU A 50 3.53 -10.29 -23.29
CA GLU A 50 2.70 -10.52 -24.49
C GLU A 50 1.99 -11.90 -24.50
N SER A 51 2.19 -12.72 -23.47
CA SER A 51 1.44 -13.95 -23.22
C SER A 51 -0.01 -13.63 -22.89
N LYS A 52 -0.94 -14.40 -23.47
CA LYS A 52 -2.40 -14.40 -23.21
C LYS A 52 -2.79 -14.78 -21.77
N GLU A 53 -1.97 -14.50 -20.76
CA GLU A 53 -2.36 -14.64 -19.36
C GLU A 53 -3.43 -13.59 -19.05
N ARG A 54 -4.60 -14.05 -18.56
CA ARG A 54 -5.72 -13.20 -18.18
C ARG A 54 -5.23 -12.12 -17.20
N ASN A 55 -5.63 -10.87 -17.41
CA ASN A 55 -5.20 -9.75 -16.59
C ASN A 55 -5.73 -9.96 -15.16
N ILE A 56 -4.91 -9.74 -14.13
CA ILE A 56 -5.34 -9.89 -12.73
C ILE A 56 -6.59 -9.06 -12.43
N LEU A 57 -6.73 -7.90 -13.09
CA LEU A 57 -7.90 -7.04 -12.99
C LEU A 57 -9.22 -7.75 -13.34
N ASP A 58 -9.18 -8.76 -14.21
CA ASP A 58 -10.36 -9.53 -14.62
C ASP A 58 -10.90 -10.44 -13.50
N PHE A 59 -10.10 -10.69 -12.45
CA PHE A 59 -10.44 -11.58 -11.33
C PHE A 59 -10.80 -10.82 -10.05
N ILE A 60 -10.74 -9.49 -10.08
CA ILE A 60 -11.06 -8.67 -8.92
C ILE A 60 -12.58 -8.42 -8.91
N PRO A 61 -13.28 -8.69 -7.79
CA PRO A 61 -14.72 -8.44 -7.68
C PRO A 61 -15.06 -6.97 -7.92
N LYS A 62 -16.22 -6.72 -8.52
CA LYS A 62 -16.73 -5.35 -8.69
C LYS A 62 -16.96 -4.70 -7.32
N GLY A 63 -16.65 -3.41 -7.21
CA GLY A 63 -16.85 -2.61 -5.99
C GLY A 63 -15.69 -2.68 -5.00
N VAL A 64 -14.67 -3.50 -5.24
CA VAL A 64 -13.43 -3.52 -4.46
C VAL A 64 -12.56 -2.34 -4.91
N THR A 65 -12.04 -1.58 -3.95
CA THR A 65 -11.09 -0.51 -4.22
C THR A 65 -9.71 -1.11 -4.48
N LEU A 66 -9.13 -0.73 -5.63
CA LEU A 66 -7.76 -1.10 -5.98
C LEU A 66 -6.76 -0.22 -5.23
N LEU A 67 -5.72 -0.83 -4.69
CA LEU A 67 -4.58 -0.15 -4.09
C LEU A 67 -3.29 -0.61 -4.81
N PRO A 68 -2.98 -0.04 -5.99
CA PRO A 68 -1.76 -0.39 -6.70
C PRO A 68 -0.54 -0.09 -5.83
N ASN A 69 0.43 -1.00 -5.84
CA ASN A 69 1.69 -0.82 -5.14
C ASN A 69 2.85 -0.61 -6.10
N THR A 70 3.91 0.02 -5.61
CA THR A 70 5.13 0.27 -6.39
C THR A 70 6.17 -0.84 -6.21
N SER A 71 5.76 -2.08 -5.90
CA SER A 71 6.69 -3.20 -5.72
C SER A 71 7.66 -3.32 -6.89
N GLY A 72 8.95 -3.41 -6.56
CA GLY A 72 10.04 -3.43 -7.54
C GLY A 72 10.75 -2.08 -7.72
N ALA A 73 10.19 -0.97 -7.23
CA ALA A 73 10.88 0.32 -7.20
C ALA A 73 12.08 0.31 -6.24
N ARG A 74 13.20 0.88 -6.68
CA ARG A 74 14.43 1.05 -5.90
C ARG A 74 14.68 2.48 -5.42
N ASN A 75 13.91 3.44 -5.91
CA ASN A 75 14.01 4.86 -5.59
C ASN A 75 12.68 5.57 -5.84
N ALA A 76 12.58 6.82 -5.40
CA ALA A 76 11.36 7.62 -5.52
C ALA A 76 10.91 7.80 -6.98
N LYS A 77 11.85 8.02 -7.90
CA LYS A 77 11.55 8.22 -9.33
C LYS A 77 10.88 7.00 -9.95
N GLU A 78 11.36 5.80 -9.62
CA GLU A 78 10.75 4.55 -10.08
C GLU A 78 9.36 4.34 -9.48
N ALA A 79 9.19 4.62 -8.18
CA ALA A 79 7.89 4.51 -7.52
C ALA A 79 6.86 5.45 -8.16
N VAL A 80 7.23 6.71 -8.41
CA VAL A 80 6.37 7.70 -9.08
C VAL A 80 5.97 7.21 -10.48
N ARG A 81 6.92 6.70 -11.26
CA ARG A 81 6.64 6.16 -12.59
C ARG A 81 5.65 4.99 -12.54
N ILE A 82 5.79 4.07 -11.59
CA ILE A 82 4.88 2.92 -11.45
C ILE A 82 3.48 3.40 -11.04
N ALA A 83 3.38 4.36 -10.13
CA ALA A 83 2.10 4.93 -9.69
C ALA A 83 1.36 5.63 -10.85
N GLN A 84 2.08 6.41 -11.66
CA GLN A 84 1.52 7.07 -12.84
C GLN A 84 0.99 6.06 -13.85
N LEU A 85 1.72 4.98 -14.10
CA LEU A 85 1.24 3.89 -14.95
C LEU A 85 -0.02 3.22 -14.37
N ALA A 86 -0.09 3.03 -13.05
CA ALA A 86 -1.28 2.50 -12.39
C ALA A 86 -2.51 3.37 -12.61
N ARG A 87 -2.34 4.68 -12.49
CA ARG A 87 -3.39 5.66 -12.74
C ARG A 87 -3.87 5.61 -14.19
N GLU A 88 -2.95 5.51 -15.16
CA GLU A 88 -3.27 5.34 -16.59
C GLU A 88 -4.03 4.05 -16.90
N LEU A 89 -3.76 2.98 -16.13
CA LEU A 89 -4.49 1.70 -16.23
C LEU A 89 -5.84 1.69 -15.49
N GLY A 90 -6.26 2.83 -14.93
CA GLY A 90 -7.54 2.98 -14.26
C GLY A 90 -7.58 2.47 -12.80
N CYS A 91 -6.42 2.32 -12.15
CA CYS A 91 -6.37 1.89 -10.74
C CYS A 91 -6.71 3.01 -9.73
N GLY A 92 -6.89 4.25 -10.19
CA GLY A 92 -7.22 5.41 -9.36
C GLY A 92 -6.00 6.09 -8.73
N GLU A 93 -6.26 6.88 -7.69
CA GLU A 93 -5.31 7.81 -7.07
C GLU A 93 -4.67 7.25 -5.78
N LEU A 94 -5.26 6.20 -5.19
CA LEU A 94 -4.63 5.54 -4.04
C LEU A 94 -3.36 4.81 -4.50
N VAL A 95 -2.27 4.95 -3.76
CA VAL A 95 -1.01 4.25 -4.08
C VAL A 95 -0.30 3.78 -2.83
N LYS A 96 -0.03 2.47 -2.76
CA LYS A 96 0.86 1.88 -1.76
C LYS A 96 2.31 2.07 -2.21
N ILE A 97 3.00 3.04 -1.63
CA ILE A 97 4.42 3.25 -1.90
C ILE A 97 5.20 2.12 -1.24
N GLU A 98 6.03 1.45 -2.02
CA GLU A 98 6.94 0.40 -1.62
C GLU A 98 8.26 0.60 -2.36
N ILE A 99 9.27 1.13 -1.67
CA ILE A 99 10.60 1.35 -2.21
C ILE A 99 11.57 0.51 -1.39
N ILE A 100 12.11 -0.54 -2.00
CA ILE A 100 12.92 -1.53 -1.32
C ILE A 100 14.30 -1.53 -1.95
N THR A 101 15.34 -1.22 -1.19
CA THR A 101 16.73 -1.30 -1.64
C THR A 101 17.40 -2.61 -1.22
N ASP A 102 16.99 -3.19 -0.08
CA ASP A 102 17.43 -4.50 0.38
C ASP A 102 16.53 -5.63 -0.12
N SER A 103 17.08 -6.54 -0.94
CA SER A 103 16.31 -7.66 -1.50
C SER A 103 16.18 -8.86 -0.57
N LYS A 104 16.89 -8.90 0.56
CA LYS A 104 16.92 -10.08 1.45
C LYS A 104 15.78 -10.07 2.47
N PHE A 105 15.61 -8.95 3.15
CA PHE A 105 14.61 -8.74 4.20
C PHE A 105 13.46 -7.85 3.74
N LEU A 106 13.59 -7.24 2.56
CA LEU A 106 12.58 -6.38 1.95
C LEU A 106 12.28 -5.15 2.80
N PHE A 107 13.29 -4.62 3.50
CA PHE A 107 13.13 -3.39 4.26
C PHE A 107 12.98 -2.19 3.33
N PRO A 108 12.04 -1.28 3.65
CA PRO A 108 11.84 -0.09 2.85
C PRO A 108 12.91 0.96 3.13
N ASP A 109 13.19 1.79 2.13
CA ASP A 109 14.00 2.99 2.27
C ASP A 109 13.10 4.17 2.67
N ASN A 110 13.13 4.55 3.95
CA ASN A 110 12.29 5.63 4.46
C ASN A 110 12.61 6.99 3.79
N ILE A 111 13.87 7.25 3.41
CA ILE A 111 14.29 8.52 2.81
C ILE A 111 13.73 8.64 1.40
N GLU A 112 13.86 7.59 0.59
CA GLU A 112 13.28 7.57 -0.74
C GLU A 112 11.74 7.57 -0.69
N THR A 113 11.16 6.94 0.33
CA THR A 113 9.70 6.93 0.54
C THR A 113 9.15 8.31 0.84
N ILE A 114 9.81 9.13 1.67
CA ILE A 114 9.41 10.52 1.93
C ILE A 114 9.37 11.34 0.63
N LYS A 115 10.42 11.24 -0.20
CA LYS A 115 10.48 11.95 -1.49
C LYS A 115 9.36 11.53 -2.43
N ALA A 116 9.03 10.23 -2.44
CA ALA A 116 7.93 9.71 -3.25
C ALA A 116 6.58 10.20 -2.74
N CYS A 117 6.35 10.25 -1.42
CA CYS A 117 5.15 10.83 -0.83
C CYS A 117 4.93 12.27 -1.30
N GLU A 118 5.95 13.13 -1.17
CA GLU A 118 5.87 14.54 -1.58
C GLU A 118 5.54 14.67 -3.06
N THR A 119 6.26 13.93 -3.92
CA THR A 119 6.05 13.99 -5.36
C THR A 119 4.65 13.51 -5.75
N LEU A 120 4.19 12.40 -5.18
CA LEU A 120 2.90 11.79 -5.50
C LEU A 120 1.73 12.62 -4.96
N ALA A 121 1.84 13.16 -3.75
CA ALA A 121 0.83 14.06 -3.20
C ALA A 121 0.66 15.32 -4.08
N ASN A 122 1.78 15.92 -4.52
CA ASN A 122 1.76 17.06 -5.43
C ASN A 122 1.19 16.72 -6.82
N ASP A 123 1.29 15.46 -7.26
CA ASP A 123 0.69 14.93 -8.49
C ASP A 123 -0.76 14.44 -8.27
N GLY A 124 -1.38 14.77 -7.12
CA GLY A 124 -2.78 14.45 -6.84
C GLY A 124 -3.07 12.98 -6.52
N PHE A 125 -2.05 12.18 -6.21
CA PHE A 125 -2.24 10.86 -5.62
C PHE A 125 -2.59 10.98 -4.13
N VAL A 126 -3.03 9.85 -3.57
CA VAL A 126 -3.21 9.62 -2.14
C VAL A 126 -2.13 8.63 -1.69
N PRO A 127 -0.96 9.10 -1.23
CA PRO A 127 0.17 8.24 -0.92
C PRO A 127 -0.06 7.47 0.39
N MET A 128 0.17 6.16 0.34
CA MET A 128 0.13 5.26 1.47
C MET A 128 1.50 4.56 1.59
N PRO A 129 2.44 5.07 2.40
CA PRO A 129 3.80 4.55 2.49
C PRO A 129 3.94 3.29 3.35
N TYR A 130 4.50 2.24 2.76
CA TYR A 130 5.11 1.13 3.49
C TYR A 130 6.48 1.56 4.02
N MET A 131 6.71 1.44 5.33
CA MET A 131 7.85 2.08 5.98
C MET A 131 8.44 1.25 7.15
N PHE A 132 9.73 1.45 7.44
CA PHE A 132 10.43 0.81 8.55
C PHE A 132 10.20 1.61 9.83
N PRO A 133 9.67 1.04 10.93
CA PRO A 133 9.04 1.76 12.03
C PRO A 133 9.99 2.80 12.65
N ASP A 134 9.75 4.08 12.35
CA ASP A 134 10.56 5.23 12.74
C ASP A 134 9.62 6.44 12.84
N LEU A 135 9.58 7.05 14.02
CA LEU A 135 8.65 8.15 14.32
C LEU A 135 8.95 9.42 13.53
N ASN A 136 10.22 9.74 13.31
CA ASN A 136 10.60 10.95 12.60
C ASN A 136 10.32 10.81 11.10
N ALA A 137 10.59 9.63 10.54
CA ALA A 137 10.23 9.32 9.17
C ALA A 137 8.72 9.36 8.96
N ALA A 138 7.93 8.81 9.88
CA ALA A 138 6.48 8.86 9.80
C ALA A 138 5.95 10.30 9.80
N ARG A 139 6.45 11.16 10.70
CA ARG A 139 6.10 12.60 10.72
C ARG A 139 6.50 13.31 9.42
N ALA A 140 7.66 12.98 8.87
CA ALA A 140 8.12 13.53 7.60
C ALA A 140 7.24 13.06 6.43
N MET A 141 6.81 11.80 6.39
CA MET A 141 5.90 11.27 5.38
C MET A 141 4.52 11.93 5.45
N LEU A 142 3.97 12.12 6.66
CA LEU A 142 2.70 12.86 6.85
C LEU A 142 2.84 14.32 6.38
N SER A 143 3.94 14.99 6.76
CA SER A 143 4.22 16.37 6.34
C SER A 143 4.38 16.48 4.82
N ALA A 144 4.87 15.42 4.17
CA ALA A 144 4.99 15.30 2.73
C ALA A 144 3.67 14.95 2.02
N GLY A 145 2.57 14.79 2.77
CA GLY A 145 1.23 14.53 2.19
C GLY A 145 0.83 13.06 2.13
N ALA A 146 1.47 12.17 2.88
CA ALA A 146 0.96 10.81 3.06
C ALA A 146 -0.43 10.83 3.74
N SER A 147 -1.37 10.04 3.21
CA SER A 147 -2.73 9.95 3.76
C SER A 147 -2.82 9.01 4.97
N CYS A 148 -1.83 8.16 5.17
CA CYS A 148 -1.70 7.28 6.32
C CYS A 148 -0.23 6.88 6.49
N ILE A 149 0.08 6.08 7.51
CA ILE A 149 1.39 5.46 7.70
C ILE A 149 1.20 3.95 7.86
N MET A 150 1.98 3.15 7.12
CA MET A 150 1.91 1.69 7.19
C MET A 150 3.26 1.11 7.68
N PRO A 151 3.50 1.09 9.00
CA PRO A 151 4.72 0.53 9.56
C PRO A 151 4.70 -1.00 9.44
N LEU A 152 5.82 -1.61 9.07
CA LEU A 152 5.94 -3.06 9.02
C LEU A 152 5.89 -3.68 10.43
N ALA A 153 5.19 -4.80 10.55
CA ALA A 153 5.16 -5.60 11.78
C ALA A 153 6.43 -6.45 11.97
N ALA A 154 6.95 -6.99 10.87
CA ALA A 154 8.15 -7.83 10.75
C ALA A 154 8.58 -7.86 9.27
N PRO A 155 9.75 -8.42 8.91
CA PRO A 155 10.14 -8.60 7.51
C PRO A 155 9.06 -9.30 6.67
N ILE A 156 8.84 -8.84 5.43
CA ILE A 156 7.74 -9.35 4.58
C ILE A 156 7.86 -10.86 4.39
N GLY A 157 6.77 -11.57 4.66
CA GLY A 157 6.67 -13.02 4.44
C GLY A 157 7.35 -13.88 5.51
N SER A 158 7.90 -13.28 6.58
CA SER A 158 8.54 -14.04 7.67
C SER A 158 7.54 -14.76 8.60
N ASN A 159 6.28 -14.30 8.62
CA ASN A 159 5.21 -14.79 9.51
C ASN A 159 5.55 -14.69 11.01
N GLN A 160 6.43 -13.77 11.41
CA GLN A 160 6.86 -13.62 12.81
C GLN A 160 5.86 -12.84 13.69
N GLY A 161 4.77 -12.32 13.12
CA GLY A 161 3.81 -11.48 13.85
C GLY A 161 4.33 -10.06 14.08
N LEU A 162 4.01 -9.47 15.24
CA LEU A 162 4.31 -8.08 15.60
C LEU A 162 5.68 -7.95 16.29
N VAL A 163 6.77 -8.11 15.54
CA VAL A 163 8.14 -7.95 16.07
C VAL A 163 8.40 -6.51 16.52
N PHE A 164 7.92 -5.53 15.76
CA PHE A 164 8.07 -4.10 16.08
C PHE A 164 6.91 -3.52 16.90
N LYS A 165 6.22 -4.35 17.70
CA LYS A 165 5.01 -3.96 18.45
C LYS A 165 5.21 -2.68 19.26
N ASP A 166 6.23 -2.61 20.10
CA ASP A 166 6.44 -1.48 21.00
C ASP A 166 6.71 -0.17 20.23
N ILE A 167 7.40 -0.25 19.10
CA ILE A 167 7.64 0.91 18.24
C ILE A 167 6.35 1.32 17.53
N ILE A 168 5.53 0.37 17.08
CA ILE A 168 4.22 0.65 16.48
C ILE A 168 3.28 1.32 17.49
N GLU A 169 3.30 0.90 18.77
CA GLU A 169 2.52 1.55 19.83
C GLU A 169 2.94 3.01 20.03
N ILE A 170 4.25 3.32 19.95
CA ILE A 170 4.73 4.70 19.96
C ILE A 170 4.17 5.48 18.76
N LEU A 171 4.20 4.91 17.55
CA LEU A 171 3.63 5.59 16.37
C LEU A 171 2.14 5.87 16.54
N ILE A 172 1.37 4.92 17.07
CA ILE A 172 -0.08 5.08 17.30
C ILE A 172 -0.35 6.21 18.31
N ASN A 173 0.45 6.31 19.38
CA ASN A 173 0.24 7.30 20.42
C ASN A 173 0.71 8.72 20.03
N GLU A 174 1.67 8.82 19.11
CA GLU A 174 2.38 10.07 18.80
C GLU A 174 2.00 10.69 17.45
N LEU A 175 1.25 9.98 16.60
CA LEU A 175 0.85 10.44 15.28
C LEU A 175 -0.66 10.74 15.26
N ASP A 176 -1.00 11.99 15.00
CA ASP A 176 -2.35 12.39 14.65
C ASP A 176 -2.56 12.15 13.14
N THR A 177 -3.11 11.00 12.78
CA THR A 177 -3.59 10.75 11.41
C THR A 177 -5.08 11.10 11.34
N GLN A 178 -5.45 11.98 10.40
CA GLN A 178 -6.85 12.36 10.14
C GLN A 178 -7.71 11.18 9.70
#